data_AF-A0A2W6CA92-F1
#
_entry.id   AF-A0A2W6CA92-F1
#
_cell.length_a   1.000
_cell.length_b   1.000
_cell.length_c   1.000
_cell.angle_alpha   90.00
_cell.angle_beta   90.00
_cell.angle_gamma   90.00
#
_symmetry.space_group_name_H-M   'P 1'
#
loop_
_entity.id
_entity.type
_entity.pdbx_description
1 polymer ?
#
loop_
_entity_poly.entity_id
_entity_poly.type
_entity_poly.pdbx_seq_one_letter_code
_entity_poly.pdbx_strand_id
1 'polypeptide(L)'
;MTEQPPPRVRRRHLERIVMPKPSEISQAVEEVEGFNAKFAVLITRGVGTMACAYVFSAIALISLPDAIRAGRPQIISWIAQTFLQLVLLSIIMVGQSVQAAASDARAEKEFADTEIVMDRLDEHTAGGIRAVLDRIDALEAQLAGRVSPS
;
A
#
# COMPACT_ATOMS: atom_id res chain seq x y z
N MET A 1 37.10 14.97 42.42
CA MET A 1 36.69 14.91 40.99
C MET A 1 37.07 13.54 40.46
N THR A 2 36.21 12.56 40.65
CA THR A 2 36.39 11.19 40.15
C THR A 2 35.66 11.07 38.82
N GLU A 3 36.40 11.14 37.72
CA GLU A 3 35.86 10.86 36.39
C GLU A 3 35.46 9.39 36.30
N GLN A 4 34.16 9.16 36.27
CA GLN A 4 33.54 7.88 35.98
C GLN A 4 33.58 7.68 34.46
N PRO A 5 34.22 6.61 33.93
CA PRO A 5 34.27 6.39 32.49
C PRO A 5 32.86 6.09 31.94
N PRO A 6 32.56 6.50 30.70
CA PRO A 6 31.21 6.35 30.14
C PRO A 6 30.81 4.86 30.07
N PRO A 7 29.54 4.53 30.34
CA PRO A 7 29.07 3.16 30.29
C PRO A 7 29.25 2.62 28.87
N ARG A 8 29.99 1.52 28.75
CA ARG A 8 30.10 0.76 27.49
C ARG A 8 28.73 0.18 27.16
N VAL A 9 27.91 0.94 26.44
CA VAL A 9 26.62 0.49 25.93
C VAL A 9 26.89 -0.69 24.98
N ARG A 10 26.62 -1.88 25.50
CA ARG A 10 26.74 -3.17 24.82
C ARG A 10 25.80 -3.11 23.61
N ARG A 11 26.36 -3.07 22.39
CA ARG A 11 25.70 -2.92 21.08
C ARG A 11 24.63 -3.96 20.71
N ARG A 12 24.09 -4.74 21.66
CA ARG A 12 23.07 -5.78 21.41
C ARG A 12 21.62 -5.30 21.48
N HIS A 13 21.36 -4.08 21.95
CA HIS A 13 19.98 -3.57 22.11
C HIS A 13 19.49 -2.69 20.95
N LEU A 14 20.30 -2.49 19.89
CA LEU A 14 19.91 -1.69 18.72
C LEU A 14 19.29 -2.52 17.57
N GLU A 15 19.37 -3.85 17.62
CA GLU A 15 18.82 -4.72 16.57
C GLU A 15 17.30 -4.94 16.69
N ARG A 16 16.69 -4.60 17.83
CA ARG A 16 15.25 -4.83 18.08
C ARG A 16 14.33 -3.72 17.55
N ILE A 17 14.88 -2.69 16.91
CA ILE A 17 14.09 -1.54 16.41
C ILE A 17 13.78 -1.67 14.91
N VAL A 18 14.37 -2.62 14.18
CA VAL A 18 14.32 -2.61 12.70
C VAL A 18 13.25 -3.52 12.10
N MET A 19 12.76 -4.58 12.76
CA MET A 19 11.69 -5.41 12.18
C MET A 19 10.78 -6.01 13.25
N PRO A 20 9.47 -5.69 13.30
CA PRO A 20 8.53 -6.57 13.99
C PRO A 20 8.66 -7.96 13.36
N LYS A 21 8.81 -9.00 14.18
CA LYS A 21 8.99 -10.36 13.66
C LYS A 21 7.74 -10.73 12.85
N PRO A 22 7.90 -11.15 11.57
CA PRO A 22 6.77 -11.55 10.73
C PRO A 22 5.88 -12.62 11.38
N SER A 23 6.45 -13.47 12.23
CA SER A 23 5.72 -14.51 12.96
C SER A 23 4.77 -13.97 14.03
N GLU A 24 5.07 -12.84 14.66
CA GLU A 24 4.21 -12.24 15.70
C GLU A 24 3.01 -11.52 15.06
N ILE A 25 3.23 -10.91 13.88
CA ILE A 25 2.15 -10.34 13.07
C ILE A 25 1.27 -11.47 12.52
N SER A 26 1.88 -12.53 11.96
CA SER A 26 1.13 -13.67 11.41
C SER A 26 0.29 -14.36 12.48
N GLN A 27 0.79 -14.57 13.69
CA GLN A 27 0.02 -15.20 14.77
C GLN A 27 -1.16 -14.34 15.23
N ALA A 28 -0.98 -13.02 15.35
CA ALA A 28 -2.06 -12.10 15.71
C ALA A 28 -3.13 -11.98 14.60
N VAL A 29 -2.77 -12.21 13.33
CA VAL A 29 -3.70 -12.23 12.19
C VAL A 29 -4.40 -13.59 12.08
N GLU A 30 -3.66 -14.69 12.30
CA GLU A 30 -4.15 -16.08 12.27
C GLU A 30 -5.21 -16.35 13.35
N GLU A 31 -5.06 -15.74 14.54
CA GLU A 31 -6.05 -15.82 15.62
C GLU A 31 -7.40 -15.15 15.26
N VAL A 32 -7.40 -14.25 14.26
CA VAL A 32 -8.59 -13.55 13.76
C VAL A 32 -9.11 -14.19 12.45
N GLU A 33 -8.32 -15.02 11.77
CA GLU A 33 -8.49 -15.42 10.36
C GLU A 33 -9.62 -16.41 10.03
N GLY A 34 -10.16 -17.15 11.01
CA GLY A 34 -10.97 -18.33 10.71
C GLY A 34 -12.26 -18.05 9.92
N PHE A 35 -13.19 -17.34 10.56
CA PHE A 35 -14.54 -17.08 10.03
C PHE A 35 -14.93 -15.61 10.16
N ASN A 36 -14.67 -15.00 11.33
CA ASN A 36 -14.99 -13.60 11.58
C ASN A 36 -14.20 -12.65 10.67
N ALA A 37 -12.91 -12.91 10.41
CA ALA A 37 -12.16 -12.13 9.42
C ALA A 37 -12.76 -12.26 8.02
N LYS A 38 -13.08 -13.47 7.56
CA LYS A 38 -13.68 -13.68 6.23
C LYS A 38 -15.02 -12.97 6.09
N PHE A 39 -15.84 -13.02 7.14
CA PHE A 39 -17.12 -12.33 7.17
C PHE A 39 -16.95 -10.81 7.21
N ALA A 40 -16.03 -10.29 8.02
CA ALA A 40 -15.70 -8.87 8.06
C ALA A 40 -15.19 -8.37 6.70
N VAL A 41 -14.29 -9.11 6.05
CA VAL A 41 -13.79 -8.79 4.70
C VAL A 41 -14.92 -8.82 3.68
N LEU A 42 -15.85 -9.80 3.75
CA LEU A 42 -16.99 -9.87 2.85
C LEU A 42 -17.91 -8.64 3.00
N ILE A 43 -18.22 -8.24 4.23
CA ILE A 43 -19.01 -7.04 4.49
C ILE A 43 -18.28 -5.80 3.98
N THR A 44 -17.01 -5.60 4.34
CA THR A 44 -16.25 -4.42 3.93
C THR A 44 -16.09 -4.33 2.42
N ARG A 45 -15.91 -5.47 1.73
CA ARG A 45 -15.91 -5.51 0.26
C ARG A 45 -17.27 -5.18 -0.34
N GLY A 46 -18.36 -5.64 0.27
CA GLY A 46 -19.72 -5.29 -0.16
C GLY A 46 -20.04 -3.80 0.02
N VAL A 47 -19.76 -3.27 1.21
CA VAL A 47 -20.00 -1.86 1.58
C VAL A 47 -19.03 -0.90 0.87
N GLY A 48 -17.84 -1.38 0.49
CA GLY A 48 -16.85 -0.67 -0.31
C GLY A 48 -17.16 -0.58 -1.81
N THR A 49 -18.30 -1.10 -2.27
CA THR A 49 -18.76 -0.89 -3.65
C THR A 49 -19.63 0.37 -3.79
N MET A 50 -19.56 1.06 -4.94
CA MET A 50 -20.47 2.17 -5.28
C MET A 50 -21.96 1.80 -5.10
N ALA A 51 -22.30 0.51 -5.22
CA ALA A 51 -23.66 -0.02 -5.01
C ALA A 51 -24.20 0.27 -3.60
N CYS A 52 -23.36 0.30 -2.58
CA CYS A 52 -23.79 0.53 -1.20
C CYS A 52 -24.36 1.94 -1.01
N ALA A 53 -23.78 2.95 -1.66
CA ALA A 53 -24.30 4.32 -1.63
C ALA A 53 -25.71 4.40 -2.23
N TYR A 54 -25.98 3.65 -3.31
CA TYR A 54 -27.33 3.56 -3.88
C TYR A 54 -28.31 2.85 -2.94
N VAL A 55 -27.90 1.77 -2.29
CA VAL A 55 -28.74 1.02 -1.34
C VAL A 55 -29.08 1.88 -0.13
N PHE A 56 -28.12 2.56 0.49
CA PHE A 56 -28.41 3.45 1.62
C PHE A 56 -29.25 4.66 1.22
N SER A 57 -29.05 5.19 0.02
CA SER A 57 -29.92 6.24 -0.51
C SER A 57 -31.36 5.76 -0.66
N ALA A 58 -31.56 4.54 -1.17
CA ALA A 58 -32.88 3.93 -1.28
C ALA A 58 -33.53 3.66 0.09
N ILE A 59 -32.76 3.14 1.06
CA ILE A 59 -33.24 2.93 2.43
C ILE A 59 -33.63 4.25 3.10
N ALA A 60 -32.85 5.31 2.89
CA ALA A 60 -33.18 6.62 3.42
C ALA A 60 -34.52 7.13 2.83
N LEU A 61 -34.77 6.96 1.53
CA LEU A 61 -36.05 7.34 0.92
C LEU A 61 -37.27 6.66 1.57
N ILE A 62 -37.12 5.47 2.15
CA ILE A 62 -38.20 4.80 2.90
C ILE A 62 -38.56 5.58 4.18
N SER A 63 -37.59 6.25 4.81
CA SER A 63 -37.81 7.07 6.03
C SER A 63 -38.25 8.52 5.76
N LEU A 64 -38.16 8.98 4.50
CA LEU A 64 -38.64 10.29 4.06
C LEU A 64 -40.13 10.57 4.38
N PRO A 65 -41.10 9.66 4.15
CA PRO A 65 -42.52 9.93 4.45
C PRO A 65 -42.77 10.28 5.93
N ASP A 66 -42.03 9.68 6.86
CA ASP A 66 -42.17 9.98 8.29
C ASP A 66 -41.61 11.37 8.63
N ALA A 67 -40.51 11.77 8.00
CA ALA A 67 -39.98 13.12 8.12
C ALA A 67 -40.94 14.19 7.54
N ILE A 68 -41.61 13.88 6.42
CA ILE A 68 -42.60 14.78 5.81
C ILE A 68 -43.79 15.01 6.74
N ARG A 69 -44.28 13.95 7.41
CA ARG A 69 -45.39 14.04 8.37
C ARG A 69 -45.05 14.87 9.60
N ALA A 70 -43.77 14.91 10.00
CA ALA A 70 -43.28 15.65 11.15
C ALA A 70 -43.01 17.16 10.87
N GLY A 71 -42.99 17.58 9.61
CA GLY A 71 -42.90 19.00 9.21
C GLY A 71 -41.51 19.46 8.73
N ARG A 72 -41.43 20.71 8.23
CA ARG A 72 -40.25 21.26 7.52
C ARG A 72 -38.93 21.18 8.29
N PRO A 73 -38.84 21.54 9.59
CA PRO A 73 -37.59 21.46 10.34
C PRO A 73 -37.06 20.03 10.45
N GLN A 74 -37.98 19.06 10.59
CA GLN A 74 -37.63 17.65 10.72
C GLN A 74 -37.08 17.08 9.41
N ILE A 75 -37.60 17.50 8.25
CA ILE A 75 -37.05 17.10 6.94
C ILE A 75 -35.60 17.55 6.80
N ILE A 76 -35.29 18.80 7.17
CA ILE A 76 -33.93 19.33 7.07
C ILE A 76 -32.98 18.55 8.00
N SER A 77 -33.39 18.34 9.26
CA SER A 77 -32.62 17.54 10.22
C SER A 77 -32.42 16.10 9.73
N TRP A 78 -33.46 15.48 9.19
CA TRP A 78 -33.41 14.12 8.64
C TRP A 78 -32.46 14.01 7.43
N ILE A 79 -32.48 14.98 6.51
CA ILE A 79 -31.55 15.04 5.38
C ILE A 79 -30.11 15.17 5.89
N ALA A 80 -29.85 16.14 6.76
CA ALA A 80 -28.50 16.42 7.25
C ALA A 80 -27.92 15.29 8.11
N GLN A 81 -28.78 14.63 8.90
CA GLN A 81 -28.34 13.65 9.88
C GLN A 81 -28.50 12.22 9.39
N THR A 82 -29.67 11.79 8.94
CA THR A 82 -29.88 10.37 8.60
C THR A 82 -29.42 10.07 7.18
N PHE A 83 -29.78 10.91 6.23
CA PHE A 83 -29.44 10.68 4.82
C PHE A 83 -27.96 10.96 4.54
N LEU A 84 -27.49 12.19 4.81
CA LEU A 84 -26.11 12.56 4.54
C LEU A 84 -25.12 11.69 5.31
N GLN A 85 -25.37 11.36 6.58
CA GLN A 85 -24.43 10.54 7.39
C GLN A 85 -24.27 9.13 6.84
N LEU A 86 -25.37 8.44 6.53
CA LEU A 86 -25.30 7.06 6.02
C LEU A 86 -24.61 7.02 4.65
N VAL A 87 -24.89 8.02 3.80
CA VAL A 87 -24.27 8.14 2.48
C VAL A 87 -22.79 8.52 2.59
N LEU A 88 -22.43 9.49 3.43
CA LEU A 88 -21.04 9.92 3.66
C LEU A 88 -20.19 8.76 4.16
N LEU A 89 -20.66 8.00 5.14
CA LEU A 89 -19.92 6.84 5.66
C LEU A 89 -19.65 5.79 4.57
N SER A 90 -20.64 5.52 3.72
CA SER A 90 -20.50 4.57 2.60
C SER A 90 -19.55 5.08 1.53
N ILE A 91 -19.70 6.35 1.09
CA ILE A 91 -18.82 6.94 0.07
C ILE A 91 -17.36 6.99 0.55
N ILE A 92 -17.11 7.30 1.82
CA ILE A 92 -15.76 7.27 2.39
C ILE A 92 -15.16 5.87 2.28
N MET A 93 -15.90 4.82 2.66
CA MET A 93 -15.42 3.44 2.59
C MET A 93 -15.11 3.01 1.14
N VAL A 94 -15.98 3.37 0.20
CA VAL A 94 -15.74 3.14 -1.24
C VAL A 94 -14.51 3.90 -1.71
N GLY A 95 -14.38 5.17 -1.35
CA GLY A 95 -13.23 6.01 -1.71
C GLY A 95 -11.91 5.43 -1.23
N GLN A 96 -11.86 4.93 0.00
CA GLN A 96 -10.67 4.25 0.53
C GLN A 96 -10.36 2.95 -0.21
N SER A 97 -11.38 2.15 -0.57
CA SER A 97 -11.18 0.92 -1.35
C SER A 97 -10.64 1.19 -2.77
N VAL A 98 -11.13 2.24 -3.43
CA VAL A 98 -10.67 2.65 -4.77
C VAL A 98 -9.23 3.17 -4.71
N GLN A 99 -8.90 3.95 -3.68
CA GLN A 99 -7.53 4.42 -3.46
C GLN A 99 -6.56 3.27 -3.18
N ALA A 100 -6.98 2.28 -2.39
CA ALA A 100 -6.18 1.08 -2.13
C ALA A 100 -5.92 0.30 -3.43
N ALA A 101 -6.96 0.00 -4.22
CA ALA A 101 -6.81 -0.69 -5.50
C ALA A 101 -5.94 0.08 -6.49
N ALA A 102 -6.06 1.41 -6.54
CA ALA A 102 -5.21 2.25 -7.38
C ALA A 102 -3.75 2.27 -6.90
N SER A 103 -3.51 2.21 -5.58
CA SER A 103 -2.18 2.10 -4.99
C SER A 103 -1.54 0.75 -5.34
N ASP A 104 -2.30 -0.34 -5.23
CA ASP A 104 -1.82 -1.68 -5.56
C ASP A 104 -1.44 -1.79 -7.05
N ALA A 105 -2.26 -1.25 -7.95
CA ALA A 105 -1.96 -1.21 -9.38
C ALA A 105 -0.72 -0.37 -9.71
N ARG A 106 -0.47 0.70 -8.95
CA ARG A 106 0.76 1.51 -9.09
C ARG A 106 1.98 0.73 -8.59
N ALA A 107 1.86 0.07 -7.45
CA ALA A 107 2.93 -0.77 -6.91
C ALA A 107 3.30 -1.88 -7.89
N GLU A 108 2.32 -2.59 -8.47
CA GLU A 108 2.56 -3.62 -9.48
C GLU A 108 3.31 -3.06 -10.71
N LYS A 109 2.92 -1.87 -11.18
CA LYS A 109 3.62 -1.20 -12.28
C LYS A 109 5.05 -0.80 -11.91
N GLU A 110 5.27 -0.26 -10.71
CA GLU A 110 6.60 0.10 -10.21
C GLU A 110 7.50 -1.13 -10.06
N PHE A 111 6.95 -2.26 -9.60
CA PHE A 111 7.68 -3.54 -9.56
C PHE A 111 8.10 -3.99 -10.95
N ALA A 112 7.18 -3.96 -11.93
CA ALA A 112 7.50 -4.34 -13.32
C ALA A 112 8.56 -3.41 -13.96
N ASP A 113 8.48 -2.10 -13.71
CA ASP A 113 9.47 -1.14 -14.21
C ASP A 113 10.84 -1.38 -13.55
N THR A 114 10.86 -1.68 -12.25
CA THR A 114 12.07 -2.04 -11.52
C THR A 114 12.71 -3.32 -12.07
N GLU A 115 11.91 -4.33 -12.40
CA GLU A 115 12.40 -5.57 -13.01
C GLU A 115 13.06 -5.31 -14.37
N ILE A 116 12.45 -4.47 -15.22
CA ILE A 116 13.04 -4.07 -16.52
C ILE A 116 14.34 -3.30 -16.32
N VAL A 117 14.40 -2.40 -15.34
CA VAL A 117 15.63 -1.66 -15.02
C VAL A 117 16.70 -2.60 -14.49
N MET A 118 16.36 -3.56 -13.63
CA MET A 118 17.30 -4.57 -13.13
C MET A 118 17.84 -5.43 -14.27
N ASP A 119 16.97 -5.89 -15.18
CA ASP A 119 17.35 -6.69 -16.35
C ASP A 119 18.30 -5.93 -17.29
N ARG A 120 18.09 -4.63 -17.47
CA ARG A 120 19.00 -3.76 -18.26
C ARG A 120 20.31 -3.44 -17.54
N LEU A 121 20.34 -3.47 -16.22
CA LEU A 121 21.55 -3.24 -15.43
C LEU A 121 22.34 -4.54 -15.20
N ASP A 122 21.73 -5.71 -15.42
CA ASP A 122 22.40 -6.99 -15.28
C ASP A 122 23.51 -7.16 -16.33
N GLU A 123 24.65 -7.68 -15.89
CA GLU A 123 25.86 -7.92 -16.67
C GLU A 123 25.81 -9.28 -17.39
N HIS A 124 24.81 -10.11 -17.07
CA HIS A 124 24.60 -11.44 -17.65
C HIS A 124 23.50 -11.49 -18.72
N THR A 125 22.70 -10.44 -18.87
CA THR A 125 21.62 -10.36 -19.87
C THR A 125 22.13 -9.75 -21.18
N ALA A 126 21.63 -10.26 -22.31
CA ALA A 126 22.21 -10.02 -23.65
C ALA A 126 22.12 -8.56 -24.16
N GLY A 127 21.44 -7.67 -23.44
CA GLY A 127 21.29 -6.25 -23.79
C GLY A 127 21.71 -5.25 -22.70
N GLY A 128 22.15 -5.72 -21.53
CA GLY A 128 22.47 -4.88 -20.37
C GLY A 128 23.89 -4.29 -20.37
N ILE A 129 24.41 -3.95 -19.17
CA ILE A 129 25.77 -3.38 -18.97
C ILE A 129 26.88 -4.22 -19.62
N ARG A 130 26.62 -5.50 -19.89
CA ARG A 130 27.48 -6.38 -20.69
C ARG A 130 27.94 -5.76 -22.01
N ALA A 131 27.07 -5.07 -22.74
CA ALA A 131 27.44 -4.42 -23.99
C ALA A 131 28.45 -3.27 -23.78
N VAL A 132 28.41 -2.62 -22.62
CA VAL A 132 29.40 -1.59 -22.23
C VAL A 132 30.69 -2.24 -21.76
N LEU A 133 30.62 -3.34 -20.99
CA LEU A 133 31.78 -4.12 -20.55
C LEU A 133 32.58 -4.67 -21.75
N ASP A 134 31.90 -5.29 -22.71
CA ASP A 134 32.54 -5.83 -23.93
C ASP A 134 33.29 -4.74 -24.72
N ARG A 135 32.77 -3.50 -24.71
CA ARG A 135 33.41 -2.34 -25.36
C ARG A 135 34.65 -1.86 -24.60
N ILE A 136 34.62 -1.91 -23.26
CA ILE A 136 35.76 -1.57 -22.41
C ILE A 136 36.89 -2.60 -22.63
N ASP A 137 36.57 -3.89 -22.62
CA ASP A 137 37.55 -4.96 -22.86
C ASP A 137 38.20 -4.84 -24.25
N ALA A 138 37.41 -4.51 -25.28
CA ALA A 138 37.92 -4.28 -26.63
C ALA A 138 38.86 -3.05 -26.72
N LEU A 139 38.59 -2.00 -25.93
CA LEU A 139 39.46 -0.83 -25.85
C LEU A 139 40.76 -1.14 -25.09
N GLU A 140 40.69 -1.91 -24.01
CA GLU A 140 41.88 -2.38 -23.27
C GLU A 140 42.79 -3.21 -24.18
N ALA A 141 42.24 -4.12 -24.97
CA ALA A 141 43.01 -4.90 -25.94
C ALA A 141 43.69 -4.03 -27.01
N GLN A 142 43.00 -2.99 -27.52
CA GLN A 142 43.60 -2.03 -28.45
C GLN A 142 44.69 -1.18 -27.81
N LEU A 143 44.51 -0.80 -26.54
CA LEU A 143 45.50 -0.02 -25.80
C LEU A 143 46.73 -0.86 -25.48
N ALA A 144 46.56 -2.12 -25.05
CA ALA A 144 47.65 -3.07 -24.82
C ALA A 144 48.48 -3.30 -26.09
N GLY A 145 47.83 -3.43 -27.26
CA GLY A 145 48.52 -3.52 -28.55
C GLY A 145 49.24 -2.24 -28.97
N ARG A 146 48.79 -1.06 -28.52
CA ARG A 146 49.45 0.24 -28.75
C ARG A 146 50.57 0.55 -27.75
N VAL A 147 50.56 -0.06 -26.57
CA VAL A 147 51.60 0.10 -25.54
C VAL A 147 52.81 -0.82 -25.78
N SER A 148 52.67 -1.85 -26.63
CA SER A 148 53.80 -2.62 -27.18
C SER A 148 54.19 -2.17 -28.59
N PRO A 149 54.84 -0.99 -28.72
CA PRO A 149 56.04 -0.96 -29.55
C PRO A 149 57.12 -0.02 -28.99
N SER A 150 58.18 -0.62 -28.41
CA SER A 150 59.60 -0.28 -28.60
C SER A 150 60.46 -1.09 -27.63
#